data_AF-A0A1W5CW85-F1
#
_entry.id   AF-A0A1W5CW85-F1
#
_cell.length_a   1.000
_cell.length_b   1.000
_cell.length_c   1.000
_cell.angle_alpha   90.00
_cell.angle_beta   90.00
_cell.angle_gamma   90.00
#
_symmetry.space_group_name_H-M   'P 1'
#
loop_
_entity.id
_entity.type
_entity.pdbx_description
1 polymer ?
#
loop_
_entity_poly.entity_id
_entity_poly.type
_entity_poly.pdbx_seq_one_letter_code
_entity_poly.pdbx_strand_id
1 'polypeptide(L)'
;MPVPKSLLQQVIALPPFLFDRKIHDSLAETPDIPMDSSFPNPTWTYAKKSKDGNRLPQTIAHRGYKAKHPENTMGAFKGAVKAGTHAIETDIHLSKDGVVVLSHDATLRRCFGKDEKIIDCTWDYLSKLRTLKEPHEPMPQLGELLEFLASPGQEDIWLLLDIKLDNDADTIMRLISHTIQRTPPSPTRPWNQRILLGCWACERSSGEMGMLGFVMFRCGNISDEIGTL
;
A
#
# COMPACT_ATOMS: atom_id res chain seq x y z
N MET A 1 37.28 -21.07 4.37
CA MET A 1 37.12 -19.61 4.44
C MET A 1 35.70 -19.33 4.92
N PRO A 2 35.51 -18.69 6.08
CA PRO A 2 34.18 -18.52 6.67
C PRO A 2 33.46 -17.32 6.04
N VAL A 3 32.16 -17.51 5.78
CA VAL A 3 31.23 -16.46 5.35
C VAL A 3 31.01 -15.48 6.50
N PRO A 4 31.10 -14.16 6.30
CA PRO A 4 30.84 -13.20 7.37
C PRO A 4 29.37 -13.28 7.81
N LYS A 5 29.17 -13.58 9.09
CA LYS A 5 27.91 -13.39 9.81
C LYS A 5 27.76 -11.90 10.15
N SER A 6 26.98 -11.14 9.35
CA SER A 6 26.18 -9.99 9.84
C SER A 6 25.55 -9.21 8.68
N LEU A 7 24.31 -9.57 8.31
CA LEU A 7 23.41 -8.71 7.53
C LEU A 7 21.96 -8.81 8.02
N LEU A 8 21.77 -9.31 9.25
CA LEU A 8 20.48 -9.54 9.90
C LEU A 8 20.31 -8.75 11.21
N GLN A 9 21.09 -7.68 11.42
CA GLN A 9 21.02 -6.89 12.67
C GLN A 9 21.01 -5.37 12.49
N GLN A 10 20.67 -4.87 11.31
CA GLN A 10 20.27 -3.47 11.15
C GLN A 10 18.76 -3.38 10.99
N VAL A 11 18.05 -3.86 12.01
CA VAL A 11 16.75 -3.27 12.35
C VAL A 11 17.09 -1.88 12.86
N ILE A 12 17.13 -0.90 11.97
CA ILE A 12 17.23 0.50 12.35
C ILE A 12 15.96 0.79 13.14
N ALA A 13 16.09 0.85 14.47
CA ALA A 13 15.10 1.44 15.33
C ALA A 13 14.86 2.86 14.83
N LEU A 14 13.70 3.07 14.17
CA LEU A 14 13.26 4.40 13.76
C LEU A 14 13.07 5.23 15.03
N PRO A 15 13.67 6.43 15.14
CA PRO A 15 13.37 7.31 16.25
C PRO A 15 11.89 7.73 16.17
N PRO A 16 11.21 7.89 17.31
CA PRO A 16 9.86 8.45 17.33
C PRO A 16 9.96 9.90 16.87
N PHE A 17 9.58 10.19 15.63
CA PHE A 17 9.59 11.55 15.12
C PHE A 17 8.60 12.38 15.94
N LEU A 18 9.13 13.41 16.61
CA LEU A 18 8.34 14.52 17.11
C LEU A 18 7.57 15.13 15.94
N PHE A 19 6.25 15.14 16.06
CA PHE A 19 5.35 15.93 15.23
C PHE A 19 5.76 17.41 15.32
N ASP A 20 6.47 17.92 14.31
CA ASP A 20 6.66 19.36 14.17
C ASP A 20 5.37 19.96 13.59
N ARG A 21 4.61 20.66 14.45
CA ARG A 21 3.38 21.37 14.07
C ARG A 21 3.58 22.34 12.90
N LYS A 22 4.80 22.80 12.63
CA LYS A 22 5.07 23.75 11.53
C LYS A 22 4.88 23.16 10.13
N ILE A 23 4.95 21.84 9.96
CA ILE A 23 4.72 21.20 8.66
C ILE A 23 3.22 21.24 8.29
N HIS A 24 2.33 21.33 9.26
CA HIS A 24 0.88 21.36 9.03
C HIS A 24 0.42 22.69 8.41
N ASP A 25 1.08 23.81 8.75
CA ASP A 25 0.65 25.15 8.35
C ASP A 25 1.15 25.56 6.96
N SER A 26 2.24 24.96 6.44
CA SER A 26 2.78 25.28 5.11
C SER A 26 2.29 24.36 3.98
N LEU A 27 1.38 23.43 4.27
CA LEU A 27 0.93 22.38 3.34
C LEU A 27 -0.61 22.28 3.26
N ALA A 28 -1.30 23.35 3.63
CA ALA A 28 -2.77 23.45 3.69
C ALA A 28 -3.42 23.92 2.38
N GLU A 29 -2.68 23.97 1.27
CA GLU A 29 -3.29 24.17 -0.04
C GLU A 29 -3.64 22.80 -0.62
N THR A 30 -4.94 22.50 -0.67
CA THR A 30 -5.47 21.35 -1.40
C THR A 30 -5.19 21.57 -2.89
N PRO A 31 -4.40 20.72 -3.57
CA PRO A 31 -4.23 20.87 -5.00
C PRO A 31 -5.58 20.59 -5.68
N ASP A 32 -6.17 21.62 -6.26
CA ASP A 32 -7.36 21.52 -7.10
C ASP A 32 -6.98 20.71 -8.35
N ILE A 33 -7.43 19.45 -8.44
CA ILE A 33 -7.22 18.62 -9.63
C ILE A 33 -7.96 19.29 -10.79
N PRO A 34 -7.26 19.78 -11.84
CA PRO A 34 -7.90 20.45 -12.97
C PRO A 34 -8.93 19.53 -13.62
N MET A 35 -10.08 20.07 -14.03
CA MET A 35 -11.15 19.27 -14.67
C MET A 35 -10.72 18.58 -15.98
N ASP A 36 -9.61 18.99 -16.59
CA ASP A 36 -9.03 18.38 -17.79
C ASP A 36 -7.96 17.31 -17.48
N SER A 37 -7.77 16.97 -16.21
CA SER A 37 -6.81 15.95 -15.77
C SER A 37 -7.09 14.62 -16.46
N SER A 38 -6.23 14.25 -17.42
CA SER A 38 -6.31 12.95 -18.08
C SER A 38 -5.63 11.89 -17.20
N PHE A 39 -6.42 10.97 -16.66
CA PHE A 39 -5.88 9.81 -15.96
C PHE A 39 -5.52 8.73 -16.98
N PRO A 40 -4.25 8.30 -17.08
CA PRO A 40 -3.87 7.28 -18.05
C PRO A 40 -4.49 5.94 -17.67
N ASN A 41 -4.96 5.21 -18.69
CA ASN A 41 -5.52 3.89 -18.50
C ASN A 41 -4.44 2.91 -17.96
N PRO A 42 -4.78 2.08 -16.96
CA PRO A 42 -3.87 1.17 -16.25
C PRO A 42 -3.64 -0.10 -17.09
N THR A 43 -3.12 0.04 -18.30
CA THR A 43 -3.10 -1.06 -19.29
C THR A 43 -2.42 -2.34 -18.78
N TRP A 44 -1.53 -2.24 -17.79
CA TRP A 44 -0.89 -3.37 -17.12
C TRP A 44 -1.85 -4.27 -16.32
N THR A 45 -3.07 -3.80 -16.03
CA THR A 45 -4.12 -4.56 -15.34
C THR A 45 -4.99 -5.39 -16.29
N TYR A 46 -4.89 -5.14 -17.60
CA TYR A 46 -5.73 -5.80 -18.60
C TYR A 46 -5.33 -7.25 -18.84
N ALA A 47 -6.26 -8.06 -19.33
CA ALA A 47 -5.97 -9.44 -19.74
C ALA A 47 -4.70 -9.53 -20.61
N LYS A 48 -3.77 -10.42 -20.24
CA LYS A 48 -2.49 -10.61 -20.94
C LYS A 48 -2.71 -11.44 -22.21
N LYS A 49 -1.96 -11.20 -23.28
CA LYS A 49 -2.03 -12.04 -24.48
C LYS A 49 -1.14 -13.27 -24.34
N SER A 50 -1.65 -14.45 -24.69
CA SER A 50 -0.84 -15.66 -24.87
C SER A 50 -0.02 -15.56 -26.17
N LYS A 51 0.90 -16.51 -26.36
CA LYS A 51 1.67 -16.64 -27.61
C LYS A 51 0.77 -16.78 -28.85
N ASP A 52 -0.37 -17.43 -28.68
CA ASP A 52 -1.36 -17.67 -29.75
C ASP A 52 -2.34 -16.50 -29.93
N GLY A 53 -2.15 -15.38 -29.23
CA GLY A 53 -2.98 -14.18 -29.32
C GLY A 53 -4.23 -14.17 -28.45
N ASN A 54 -4.50 -15.24 -27.69
CA ASN A 54 -5.65 -15.32 -26.78
C ASN A 54 -5.49 -14.39 -25.58
N ARG A 55 -6.58 -13.74 -25.14
CA ARG A 55 -6.57 -12.93 -23.91
C ARG A 55 -6.78 -13.82 -22.69
N LEU A 56 -5.78 -13.89 -21.82
CA LEU A 56 -5.82 -14.64 -20.58
C LEU A 56 -6.15 -13.71 -19.40
N PRO A 57 -7.01 -14.14 -18.46
CA PRO A 57 -7.29 -13.36 -17.27
C PRO A 57 -6.02 -13.20 -16.43
N GLN A 58 -5.94 -12.08 -15.70
CA GLN A 58 -4.95 -11.93 -14.65
C GLN A 58 -5.52 -12.43 -13.32
N THR A 59 -4.64 -12.91 -12.46
CA THR A 59 -4.99 -13.35 -11.10
C THR A 59 -4.53 -12.31 -10.10
N ILE A 60 -5.46 -11.88 -9.24
CA ILE A 60 -5.19 -10.94 -8.15
C ILE A 60 -5.31 -11.70 -6.84
N ALA A 61 -4.24 -11.72 -6.06
CA ALA A 61 -4.22 -12.38 -4.76
C ALA A 61 -4.86 -11.45 -3.72
N HIS A 62 -6.17 -11.61 -3.51
CA HIS A 62 -6.96 -10.86 -2.53
C HIS A 62 -6.44 -11.09 -1.11
N ARG A 63 -5.79 -10.06 -0.55
CA ARG A 63 -5.07 -10.05 0.73
C ARG A 63 -3.90 -11.05 0.80
N GLY A 64 -3.25 -11.28 -0.33
CA GLY A 64 -2.20 -12.28 -0.50
C GLY A 64 -2.71 -13.73 -0.51
N TYR A 65 -1.84 -14.70 -0.25
CA TYR A 65 -2.16 -16.13 -0.27
C TYR A 65 -2.83 -16.60 1.04
N LYS A 66 -3.94 -15.95 1.40
CA LYS A 66 -4.66 -16.15 2.67
C LYS A 66 -5.24 -17.55 2.89
N ALA A 67 -5.24 -18.40 1.86
CA ALA A 67 -5.58 -19.81 2.02
C ALA A 67 -4.54 -20.55 2.89
N LYS A 68 -3.25 -20.18 2.79
CA LYS A 68 -2.15 -20.82 3.52
C LYS A 68 -1.54 -19.96 4.62
N HIS A 69 -1.69 -18.65 4.54
CA HIS A 69 -1.17 -17.68 5.50
C HIS A 69 -2.32 -16.88 6.14
N PRO A 70 -2.10 -16.16 7.25
CA PRO A 70 -2.98 -15.09 7.67
C PRO A 70 -3.07 -14.02 6.57
N GLU A 71 -4.23 -13.40 6.41
CA GLU A 71 -4.41 -12.36 5.39
C GLU A 71 -3.58 -11.10 5.71
N ASN A 72 -3.19 -10.36 4.67
CA ASN A 72 -2.41 -9.11 4.79
C ASN A 72 -1.12 -9.25 5.61
N THR A 73 -0.39 -10.36 5.47
CA THR A 73 0.95 -10.56 6.06
C THR A 73 2.03 -10.70 4.99
N MET A 74 3.29 -10.46 5.35
CA MET A 74 4.41 -10.69 4.43
C MET A 74 4.50 -12.14 3.94
N GLY A 75 4.14 -13.12 4.78
CA GLY A 75 4.04 -14.52 4.36
C GLY A 75 2.96 -14.75 3.32
N ALA A 76 1.79 -14.13 3.46
CA ALA A 76 0.74 -14.19 2.45
C ALA A 76 1.18 -13.56 1.12
N PHE A 77 1.85 -12.41 1.16
CA PHE A 77 2.33 -11.73 -0.05
C PHE A 77 3.42 -12.54 -0.76
N LYS A 78 4.43 -13.00 -0.02
CA LYS A 78 5.49 -13.87 -0.57
C LYS A 78 4.91 -15.18 -1.12
N GLY A 79 3.96 -15.77 -0.41
CA GLY A 79 3.25 -16.97 -0.84
C GLY A 79 2.47 -16.75 -2.14
N ALA A 80 1.83 -15.59 -2.31
CA ALA A 80 1.09 -15.25 -3.51
C ALA A 80 1.99 -15.10 -4.74
N VAL A 81 3.12 -14.42 -4.58
CA VAL A 81 4.14 -14.30 -5.63
C VAL A 81 4.68 -15.68 -6.01
N LYS A 82 5.00 -16.53 -5.02
CA LYS A 82 5.45 -17.91 -5.27
C LYS A 82 4.41 -18.77 -5.98
N ALA A 83 3.11 -18.52 -5.75
CA ALA A 83 2.01 -19.20 -6.42
C ALA A 83 1.79 -18.71 -7.87
N GLY A 84 2.53 -17.70 -8.33
CA GLY A 84 2.44 -17.17 -9.69
C GLY A 84 1.31 -16.17 -9.90
N THR A 85 0.93 -15.42 -8.85
CA THR A 85 -0.04 -14.34 -9.02
C THR A 85 0.49 -13.26 -9.94
N HIS A 86 -0.42 -12.52 -10.60
CA HIS A 86 -0.05 -11.35 -11.40
C HIS A 86 -0.09 -10.07 -10.56
N ALA A 87 -0.93 -10.07 -9.52
CA ALA A 87 -1.11 -8.94 -8.64
C ALA A 87 -1.35 -9.37 -7.21
N ILE A 88 -1.11 -8.45 -6.29
CA ILE A 88 -1.53 -8.54 -4.89
C ILE A 88 -2.54 -7.43 -4.66
N GLU A 89 -3.66 -7.78 -4.06
CA GLU A 89 -4.54 -6.80 -3.45
C GLU A 89 -4.28 -6.79 -1.94
N THR A 90 -4.32 -5.61 -1.33
CA THR A 90 -4.18 -5.42 0.12
C THR A 90 -4.96 -4.19 0.55
N ASP A 91 -5.31 -4.18 1.82
CA ASP A 91 -6.09 -3.14 2.47
C ASP A 91 -5.18 -2.18 3.27
N ILE A 92 -5.47 -0.88 3.24
CA ILE A 92 -4.65 0.16 3.88
C ILE A 92 -5.40 0.82 5.04
N HIS A 93 -4.70 0.97 6.17
CA HIS A 93 -5.06 1.85 7.29
C HIS A 93 -3.86 2.67 7.74
N LEU A 94 -4.11 3.68 8.58
CA LEU A 94 -3.08 4.41 9.31
C LEU A 94 -3.06 4.03 10.79
N SER A 95 -1.86 3.92 11.37
CA SER A 95 -1.66 3.95 12.82
C SER A 95 -1.85 5.37 13.36
N LYS A 96 -1.96 5.50 14.69
CA LYS A 96 -2.06 6.78 15.41
C LYS A 96 -0.93 7.76 15.10
N ASP A 97 0.27 7.22 14.88
CA ASP A 97 1.50 7.96 14.58
C ASP A 97 1.81 8.04 13.07
N GLY A 98 0.82 7.77 12.21
CA GLY A 98 0.90 8.03 10.77
C GLY A 98 1.65 6.99 9.94
N VAL A 99 1.81 5.76 10.45
CA VAL A 99 2.39 4.66 9.70
C VAL A 99 1.31 3.99 8.85
N VAL A 100 1.60 3.80 7.56
CA VAL A 100 0.71 3.09 6.63
C VAL A 100 0.85 1.58 6.85
N VAL A 101 -0.19 0.96 7.40
CA VAL A 101 -0.22 -0.47 7.79
C VAL A 101 -1.23 -1.25 6.96
N LEU A 102 -1.02 -2.57 6.87
CA LEU A 102 -1.87 -3.44 6.05
C LEU A 102 -2.77 -4.31 6.93
N SER A 103 -4.08 -4.10 6.81
CA SER A 103 -5.12 -4.87 7.52
C SER A 103 -6.46 -4.62 6.84
N HIS A 104 -7.36 -5.60 6.82
CA HIS A 104 -8.68 -5.40 6.23
C HIS A 104 -9.65 -4.65 7.13
N ASP A 105 -9.62 -4.99 8.42
CA ASP A 105 -10.55 -4.41 9.39
C ASP A 105 -9.89 -3.20 10.04
N ALA A 106 -10.68 -2.16 10.29
CA ALA A 106 -10.26 -1.00 11.10
C ALA A 106 -9.97 -1.38 12.58
N THR A 107 -10.39 -2.57 13.01
CA THR A 107 -10.19 -3.08 14.37
C THR A 107 -9.24 -4.27 14.38
N LEU A 108 -8.52 -4.44 15.48
CA LEU A 108 -7.57 -5.54 15.66
C LEU A 108 -8.24 -6.86 16.07
N ARG A 109 -9.55 -6.87 16.31
CA ARG A 109 -10.26 -7.96 17.01
C ARG A 109 -10.20 -9.29 16.28
N ARG A 110 -10.51 -9.31 14.98
CA ARG A 110 -10.59 -10.55 14.20
C ARG A 110 -9.21 -11.17 13.96
N CYS A 111 -8.24 -10.36 13.56
CA CYS A 111 -6.93 -10.87 13.15
C CYS A 111 -5.93 -10.97 14.30
N PHE A 112 -6.04 -10.14 15.34
CA PHE A 112 -5.03 -10.03 16.42
C PHE A 112 -5.62 -10.22 17.83
N GLY A 113 -6.95 -10.35 17.97
CA GLY A 113 -7.60 -10.63 19.27
C GLY A 113 -7.62 -9.46 20.24
N LYS A 114 -7.49 -8.23 19.74
CA LYS A 114 -7.44 -6.98 20.51
C LYS A 114 -8.68 -6.14 20.23
N ASP A 115 -9.28 -5.55 21.26
CA ASP A 115 -10.50 -4.74 21.15
C ASP A 115 -10.17 -3.24 21.00
N GLU A 116 -9.24 -2.96 20.09
CA GLU A 116 -8.77 -1.61 19.78
C GLU A 116 -8.85 -1.35 18.26
N LYS A 117 -9.00 -0.08 17.88
CA LYS A 117 -8.91 0.35 16.48
C LYS A 117 -7.46 0.61 16.10
N ILE A 118 -7.11 0.33 14.85
CA ILE A 118 -5.75 0.54 14.33
C ILE A 118 -5.34 2.02 14.45
N ILE A 119 -6.25 2.93 14.10
CA ILE A 119 -6.02 4.39 14.14
C ILE A 119 -5.75 4.93 15.55
N ASP A 120 -6.14 4.19 16.60
CA ASP A 120 -5.91 4.58 18.00
C ASP A 120 -4.59 4.03 18.57
N CYS A 121 -3.87 3.20 17.80
CA CYS A 121 -2.66 2.50 18.22
C CYS A 121 -1.40 3.04 17.54
N THR A 122 -0.29 3.17 18.27
CA THR A 122 1.02 3.52 17.68
C THR A 122 1.65 2.33 16.97
N TRP A 123 2.57 2.59 16.04
CA TRP A 123 3.31 1.53 15.36
C TRP A 123 4.15 0.67 16.31
N ASP A 124 4.75 1.27 17.34
CA ASP A 124 5.50 0.52 18.35
C ASP A 124 4.63 -0.54 19.05
N TYR A 125 3.33 -0.27 19.26
CA TYR A 125 2.39 -1.27 19.76
C TYR A 125 2.01 -2.28 18.66
N LEU A 126 1.58 -1.80 17.50
CA LEU A 126 1.08 -2.64 16.39
C LEU A 126 2.11 -3.66 15.91
N SER A 127 3.38 -3.26 15.79
CA SER A 127 4.48 -4.12 15.33
C SER A 127 4.77 -5.32 16.23
N LYS A 128 4.35 -5.26 17.50
CA LYS A 128 4.52 -6.34 18.48
C LYS A 128 3.37 -7.36 18.41
N LEU A 129 2.26 -7.02 17.79
CA LEU A 129 1.12 -7.91 17.64
C LEU A 129 1.45 -9.06 16.67
N ARG A 130 0.78 -10.20 16.88
CA ARG A 130 0.85 -11.36 15.99
C ARG A 130 -0.55 -11.83 15.65
N THR A 131 -0.72 -12.29 14.42
CA THR A 131 -2.01 -12.81 13.95
C THR A 131 -2.44 -14.02 14.78
N LEU A 132 -3.75 -14.18 15.02
CA LEU A 132 -4.30 -15.34 15.70
C LEU A 132 -4.23 -16.61 14.85
N LYS A 133 -4.35 -16.46 13.53
CA LYS A 133 -4.18 -17.58 12.59
C LYS A 133 -2.69 -17.92 12.47
N GLU A 134 -2.40 -19.21 12.37
CA GLU A 134 -1.06 -19.73 12.10
C GLU A 134 -0.70 -19.66 10.59
N PRO A 135 0.58 -19.44 10.23
CA PRO A 135 1.67 -19.03 11.12
C PRO A 135 1.41 -17.66 11.78
N HIS A 136 1.72 -17.52 13.07
CA HIS A 136 1.59 -16.25 13.80
C HIS A 136 2.57 -15.18 13.26
N GLU A 137 2.08 -14.27 12.43
CA GLU A 137 2.88 -13.27 11.72
C GLU A 137 2.61 -11.84 12.22
N PRO A 138 3.56 -10.90 12.11
CA PRO A 138 3.33 -9.49 12.44
C PRO A 138 2.39 -8.81 11.42
N MET A 139 1.78 -7.70 11.85
CA MET A 139 1.18 -6.73 10.93
C MET A 139 2.28 -6.07 10.10
N PRO A 140 2.19 -6.06 8.76
CA PRO A 140 3.19 -5.42 7.93
C PRO A 140 2.87 -3.94 7.65
N GLN A 141 3.91 -3.18 7.32
CA GLN A 141 3.80 -1.84 6.75
C GLN A 141 3.68 -1.91 5.22
N LEU A 142 3.11 -0.88 4.60
CA LEU A 142 3.14 -0.74 3.14
C LEU A 142 4.59 -0.70 2.62
N GLY A 143 5.50 -0.03 3.33
CA GLY A 143 6.92 0.05 2.96
C GLY A 143 7.58 -1.33 2.81
N GLU A 144 7.32 -2.26 3.73
CA GLU A 144 7.87 -3.62 3.67
C GLU A 144 7.39 -4.40 2.43
N LEU A 145 6.12 -4.21 2.04
CA LEU A 145 5.57 -4.80 0.82
C LEU A 145 6.19 -4.18 -0.43
N LEU A 146 6.36 -2.85 -0.46
CA LEU A 146 6.99 -2.15 -1.57
C LEU A 146 8.46 -2.57 -1.74
N GLU A 147 9.21 -2.68 -0.65
CA GLU A 147 10.61 -3.13 -0.66
C GLU A 147 10.73 -4.56 -1.21
N PHE A 148 9.83 -5.44 -0.77
CA PHE A 148 9.75 -6.80 -1.32
C PHE A 148 9.46 -6.79 -2.83
N LEU A 149 8.54 -5.96 -3.31
CA LEU A 149 8.18 -5.89 -4.72
C LEU A 149 9.16 -5.10 -5.60
N ALA A 150 10.03 -4.29 -4.99
CA ALA A 150 11.16 -3.66 -5.65
C ALA A 150 12.35 -4.60 -5.83
N SER A 151 12.36 -5.74 -5.12
CA SER A 151 13.43 -6.74 -5.21
C SER A 151 13.48 -7.38 -6.61
N PRO A 152 14.68 -7.79 -7.10
CA PRO A 152 14.83 -8.38 -8.43
C PRO A 152 13.98 -9.63 -8.62
N GLY A 153 13.25 -9.70 -9.73
CA GLY A 153 12.38 -10.82 -10.12
C GLY A 153 10.89 -10.61 -9.79
N GLN A 154 10.53 -9.51 -9.14
CA GLN A 154 9.17 -9.19 -8.69
C GLN A 154 8.55 -8.06 -9.52
N GLU A 155 9.23 -7.55 -10.53
CA GLU A 155 8.88 -6.34 -11.28
C GLU A 155 7.53 -6.43 -12.00
N ASP A 156 7.11 -7.64 -12.36
CA ASP A 156 5.84 -7.89 -13.05
C ASP A 156 4.62 -7.98 -12.12
N ILE A 157 4.84 -8.00 -10.81
CA ILE A 157 3.76 -7.98 -9.82
C ILE A 157 3.29 -6.55 -9.64
N TRP A 158 2.00 -6.32 -9.83
CA TRP A 158 1.36 -5.03 -9.53
C TRP A 158 0.49 -5.12 -8.26
N LEU A 159 0.24 -3.96 -7.64
CA LEU A 159 -0.51 -3.80 -6.41
C LEU A 159 -1.86 -3.14 -6.67
N LEU A 160 -2.89 -3.66 -6.03
CA LEU A 160 -4.16 -2.98 -5.82
C LEU A 160 -4.24 -2.60 -4.33
N LEU A 161 -4.19 -1.30 -4.04
CA LEU A 161 -4.32 -0.78 -2.68
C LEU A 161 -5.77 -0.37 -2.43
N ASP A 162 -6.50 -1.15 -1.64
CA ASP A 162 -7.83 -0.81 -1.17
C ASP A 162 -7.72 0.17 0.01
N ILE A 163 -8.13 1.42 -0.20
CA ILE A 163 -8.06 2.48 0.81
C ILE A 163 -9.35 2.47 1.63
N LYS A 164 -9.23 2.11 2.91
CA LYS A 164 -10.38 2.11 3.83
C LYS A 164 -10.74 3.52 4.28
N LEU A 165 -12.02 3.71 4.56
CA LEU A 165 -12.65 5.03 4.75
C LEU A 165 -12.66 5.52 6.21
N ASP A 166 -11.91 4.87 7.09
CA ASP A 166 -11.79 5.24 8.50
C ASP A 166 -10.71 6.28 8.79
N ASN A 167 -10.05 6.79 7.74
CA ASN A 167 -9.03 7.84 7.81
C ASN A 167 -9.44 9.09 7.01
N ASP A 168 -8.89 10.24 7.40
CA ASP A 168 -8.94 11.46 6.59
C ASP A 168 -8.29 11.23 5.21
N ALA A 169 -9.01 11.55 4.13
CA ALA A 169 -8.63 11.22 2.76
C ALA A 169 -7.32 11.90 2.34
N ASP A 170 -7.13 13.16 2.69
CA ASP A 170 -5.92 13.90 2.33
C ASP A 170 -4.70 13.37 3.09
N THR A 171 -4.88 13.06 4.37
CA THR A 171 -3.81 12.50 5.22
C THR A 171 -3.37 11.14 4.72
N ILE A 172 -4.31 10.22 4.44
CA ILE A 172 -3.96 8.88 3.96
C ILE A 172 -3.30 8.92 2.58
N MET A 173 -3.80 9.75 1.66
CA MET A 173 -3.20 9.91 0.33
C MET A 173 -1.78 10.49 0.41
N ARG A 174 -1.56 11.51 1.25
CA ARG A 174 -0.22 12.09 1.48
C ARG A 174 0.75 11.07 2.08
N LEU A 175 0.32 10.28 3.07
CA LEU A 175 1.19 9.28 3.70
C LEU A 175 1.48 8.07 2.81
N ILE A 176 0.51 7.63 2.00
CA ILE A 176 0.73 6.61 0.95
C ILE A 176 1.78 7.13 -0.05
N SER A 177 1.58 8.35 -0.56
CA SER A 177 2.52 9.00 -1.47
C SER A 177 3.94 9.07 -0.90
N HIS A 178 4.09 9.59 0.32
CA HIS A 178 5.38 9.70 0.99
C HIS A 178 6.03 8.31 1.18
N THR A 179 5.24 7.29 1.49
CA THR A 179 5.73 5.91 1.60
C THR A 179 6.23 5.37 0.26
N ILE A 180 5.49 5.59 -0.83
CA ILE A 180 5.89 5.19 -2.18
C ILE A 180 7.17 5.89 -2.63
N GLN A 181 7.32 7.19 -2.35
CA GLN A 181 8.52 7.96 -2.73
C GLN A 181 9.79 7.48 -2.01
N ARG A 182 9.65 7.02 -0.76
CA ARG A 182 10.78 6.54 0.05
C ARG A 182 11.28 5.15 -0.31
N THR A 183 10.51 4.38 -1.07
CA THR A 183 10.88 3.04 -1.52
C THR A 183 11.05 3.05 -3.03
N PRO A 184 12.26 3.26 -3.57
CA PRO A 184 12.49 3.28 -5.01
C PRO A 184 12.01 1.98 -5.68
N PRO A 185 11.36 2.06 -6.86
CA PRO A 185 10.96 0.87 -7.60
C PRO A 185 12.17 0.16 -8.22
N SER A 186 11.94 -1.01 -8.82
CA SER A 186 12.95 -1.64 -9.68
C SER A 186 13.31 -0.73 -10.86
N PRO A 187 14.59 -0.70 -11.31
CA PRO A 187 15.05 0.14 -12.42
C PRO A 187 14.27 -0.05 -13.73
N THR A 188 13.65 -1.21 -13.93
CA THR A 188 12.96 -1.56 -15.19
C THR A 188 11.48 -1.25 -15.18
N ARG A 189 10.84 -1.12 -14.00
CA ARG A 189 9.39 -0.94 -13.89
C ARG A 189 9.00 0.00 -12.73
N PRO A 190 8.64 1.27 -13.02
CA PRO A 190 8.28 2.25 -12.00
C PRO A 190 6.93 1.99 -11.33
N TRP A 191 6.70 2.57 -10.15
CA TRP A 191 5.45 2.41 -9.39
C TRP A 191 4.21 2.88 -10.12
N ASN A 192 4.32 3.92 -10.94
CA ASN A 192 3.21 4.45 -11.74
C ASN A 192 2.74 3.49 -12.86
N GLN A 193 3.39 2.33 -13.04
CA GLN A 193 3.00 1.22 -13.91
C GLN A 193 2.69 -0.07 -13.13
N ARG A 194 2.61 0.03 -11.80
CA ARG A 194 2.53 -1.12 -10.90
C ARG A 194 1.59 -0.91 -9.71
N ILE A 195 1.21 0.31 -9.36
CA ILE A 195 0.30 0.58 -8.25
C ILE A 195 -1.02 1.09 -8.82
N LEU A 196 -2.09 0.46 -8.38
CA LEU A 196 -3.46 0.88 -8.60
C LEU A 196 -4.09 1.18 -7.23
N LEU A 197 -4.60 2.39 -7.06
CA LEU A 197 -5.39 2.76 -5.88
C LEU A 197 -6.87 2.42 -6.13
N GLY A 198 -7.46 1.63 -5.24
CA GLY A 198 -8.88 1.34 -5.19
C GLY A 198 -9.56 2.27 -4.19
N CYS A 199 -10.25 3.29 -4.70
CA CYS A 199 -11.05 4.21 -3.88
C CYS A 199 -12.55 3.88 -4.05
N TRP A 200 -13.22 3.54 -2.93
CA TRP A 200 -14.63 3.11 -2.92
C TRP A 200 -15.63 4.21 -2.55
N ALA A 201 -15.17 5.30 -1.94
CA ALA A 201 -15.96 6.52 -1.77
C ALA A 201 -15.29 7.64 -2.54
N CYS A 202 -15.95 8.11 -3.59
CA CYS A 202 -15.58 9.33 -4.28
C CYS A 202 -16.56 10.40 -3.79
N GLU A 203 -16.15 11.23 -2.84
CA GLU A 203 -16.90 12.44 -2.56
C GLU A 203 -16.67 13.39 -3.74
N ARG A 204 -17.73 13.60 -4.54
CA ARG A 204 -17.73 14.72 -5.48
C ARG A 204 -17.87 15.99 -4.66
N SER A 205 -17.15 17.04 -5.04
CA SER A 205 -17.24 18.41 -4.47
C SER A 205 -18.65 19.06 -4.54
N SER A 206 -19.69 18.30 -4.86
CA SER A 206 -21.10 18.67 -4.88
C SER A 206 -21.96 17.99 -3.80
N GLY A 207 -21.40 17.22 -2.86
CA GLY A 207 -22.14 16.68 -1.71
C GLY A 207 -23.13 15.55 -2.03
N GLU A 208 -23.05 14.93 -3.20
CA GLU A 208 -23.86 13.76 -3.55
C GLU A 208 -23.05 12.47 -3.37
N MET A 209 -23.47 11.64 -2.41
CA MET A 209 -22.90 10.31 -2.17
C MET A 209 -23.42 9.33 -3.23
N GLY A 210 -22.72 9.26 -4.37
CA GLY A 210 -22.98 8.27 -5.41
C GLY A 210 -22.19 6.99 -5.17
N MET A 211 -22.86 5.84 -5.09
CA MET A 211 -22.20 4.53 -5.14
C MET A 211 -21.73 4.28 -6.58
N LEU A 212 -20.44 4.49 -6.86
CA LEU A 212 -19.83 4.24 -8.16
C LEU A 212 -18.52 3.47 -8.02
N GLY A 213 -18.34 2.46 -8.88
CA GLY A 213 -17.20 1.55 -8.88
C GLY A 213 -15.86 2.20 -9.22
N PHE A 214 -14.78 1.42 -9.01
CA PHE A 214 -13.36 1.68 -9.30
C PHE A 214 -13.05 3.11 -9.78
N VAL A 215 -12.85 4.03 -8.83
CA VAL A 215 -12.22 5.31 -9.14
C VAL A 215 -10.71 5.15 -8.99
N MET A 216 -10.04 5.30 -10.12
CA MET A 216 -8.63 5.00 -10.29
C MET A 216 -7.79 6.25 -10.04
N PHE A 217 -7.10 6.31 -8.90
CA PHE A 217 -6.08 7.34 -8.68
C PHE A 217 -4.71 6.78 -9.06
N ARG A 218 -3.99 7.51 -9.92
CA ARG A 218 -2.61 7.20 -10.28
C ARG A 218 -1.69 7.78 -9.21
N CYS A 219 -0.67 7.03 -8.83
CA CYS A 219 0.57 7.63 -8.34
C CYS A 219 1.29 8.27 -9.56
N GLY A 220 0.81 9.44 -10.02
CA GLY A 220 1.49 10.27 -11.01
C GLY A 220 2.68 11.00 -10.38
N ASN A 221 3.58 11.53 -11.20
CA ASN A 221 4.72 12.34 -10.77
C ASN A 221 4.26 13.45 -9.80
N ILE A 222 4.59 13.32 -8.51
CA ILE A 222 4.56 14.44 -7.55
C ILE A 222 5.74 15.40 -7.79
N SER A 223 6.52 15.19 -8.85
CA SER A 223 7.71 15.97 -9.17
C SER A 223 7.45 17.25 -9.98
N ASP A 224 6.27 17.44 -10.59
CA ASP A 224 6.12 18.50 -11.60
C ASP A 224 5.33 19.73 -11.11
N GLU A 225 4.90 19.75 -9.84
CA GLU A 225 4.23 20.92 -9.22
C GLU A 225 4.95 21.49 -7.98
N ILE A 226 6.21 21.11 -7.75
CA ILE A 226 7.10 21.88 -6.87
C ILE A 226 8.00 22.73 -7.77
N GLY A 227 7.37 23.66 -8.50
CA GLY A 227 8.08 24.70 -9.23
C GLY A 227 8.72 25.66 -8.23
N THR A 228 10.05 25.76 -8.29
CA THR A 228 10.89 26.90 -7.87
C THR A 228 10.27 27.91 -6.90
N LEU A 229 10.61 27.79 -5.62
CA LEU A 229 10.91 28.89 -4.70
C LEU A 229 12.02 28.48 -3.75
#